data_AF-A0A6V8NMS6-F1
#
_entry.id   AF-A0A6V8NMS6-F1
#
_cell.length_a   1.000
_cell.length_b   1.000
_cell.length_c   1.000
_cell.angle_alpha   90.00
_cell.angle_beta   90.00
_cell.angle_gamma   90.00
#
_symmetry.space_group_name_H-M   'P 1'
#
loop_
_entity.id
_entity.type
_entity.pdbx_description
1 polymer ?
#
loop_
_entity_poly.entity_id
_entity_poly.type
_entity_poly.pdbx_seq_one_letter_code
_entity_poly.pdbx_strand_id
1 'polypeptide(L)'
;MEGSVAINGKMRIDQLYPRLLQLLNIRFIFSDSYLTSRGYFVDQLEEAQVQADQPEMVKPGNWHFQEHHIPMILTSPNSTISFRTRLPDFPAQLIFYLSTDPATWNEEEGDGVIYRILLQPVEEESPQEEGNPGEGQTDLDQVEKVGKTEIFVQHIDPINNQADRRWYRQMEDLSPWVGQEVILTLVTEAGANDQNDSPGWGNPMIVPPGWIDPLALAYDREIKVYRYLEEQPRAFLVYRSRIIPEDRKILETLFYDPTFQLQQEVILEKGKTLGQGGSLTSSPPMPPEVEIVKYRQNEIILRARPEQESYLVVLDSYHPDWQAFVNGQEEKLLRANYNFRALYLPPGEHLVRIVYRPRDLMIGVTVSALSLGAALALLTYLGWKHKKSAQGETQKG
;
A
#
# COMPACT_ATOMS: atom_id res chain seq x y z
N MET A 1 -0.93 12.03 17.86
CA MET A 1 -0.11 10.81 17.69
C MET A 1 0.07 10.64 16.20
N GLU A 2 1.31 10.74 15.75
CA GLU A 2 1.69 10.50 14.36
C GLU A 2 1.67 8.99 14.12
N GLY A 3 1.08 8.55 13.01
CA GLY A 3 0.93 7.12 12.72
C GLY A 3 2.29 6.46 12.52
N SER A 4 2.57 5.41 13.28
CA SER A 4 3.78 4.60 13.11
C SER A 4 3.48 3.12 13.25
N VAL A 5 4.21 2.29 12.50
CA VAL A 5 4.11 0.82 12.57
C VAL A 5 5.50 0.23 12.81
N ALA A 6 5.55 -0.82 13.63
CA ALA A 6 6.76 -1.62 13.83
C ALA A 6 6.58 -3.00 13.18
N ILE A 7 7.59 -3.42 12.42
CA ILE A 7 7.61 -4.65 11.65
C ILE A 7 8.85 -5.44 12.06
N ASN A 8 8.69 -6.71 12.39
CA ASN A 8 9.80 -7.64 12.58
C ASN A 8 10.12 -8.30 11.22
N GLY A 9 11.40 -8.55 10.92
CA GLY A 9 11.93 -9.08 9.67
C GLY A 9 11.35 -10.40 9.15
N LYS A 10 10.41 -11.02 9.86
CA LYS A 10 9.56 -12.10 9.34
C LYS A 10 8.33 -11.64 8.55
N MET A 11 7.93 -10.37 8.69
CA MET A 11 6.77 -9.80 8.02
C MET A 11 7.24 -9.07 6.76
N ARG A 12 6.79 -9.60 5.63
CA ARG A 12 7.10 -9.18 4.27
C ARG A 12 6.39 -7.85 3.94
N ILE A 13 7.10 -6.85 3.44
CA ILE A 13 6.50 -5.54 3.09
C ILE A 13 5.66 -5.58 1.83
N ASP A 14 5.95 -6.49 0.93
CA ASP A 14 5.07 -6.85 -0.19
C ASP A 14 3.70 -7.35 0.29
N GLN A 15 3.58 -7.83 1.54
CA GLN A 15 2.28 -8.13 2.17
C GLN A 15 1.61 -6.89 2.79
N LEU A 16 2.34 -5.79 2.98
CA LEU A 16 1.77 -4.51 3.35
C LEU A 16 1.32 -3.80 2.08
N TYR A 17 0.09 -4.11 1.66
CA TYR A 17 -0.63 -3.38 0.62
C TYR A 17 -0.37 -1.86 0.77
N PRO A 18 0.27 -1.16 -0.18
CA PRO A 18 0.56 0.27 -0.05
C PRO A 18 -0.67 1.10 0.31
N ARG A 19 -1.83 0.69 -0.23
CA ARG A 19 -3.14 1.26 0.13
C ARG A 19 -3.48 1.12 1.61
N LEU A 20 -3.11 0.02 2.27
CA LEU A 20 -3.30 -0.12 3.71
C LEU A 20 -2.46 0.89 4.48
N LEU A 21 -1.19 1.10 4.09
CA LEU A 21 -0.31 2.08 4.72
C LEU A 21 -0.85 3.51 4.54
N GLN A 22 -1.35 3.83 3.34
CA GLN A 22 -2.03 5.10 3.04
C GLN A 22 -3.29 5.30 3.91
N LEU A 23 -4.16 4.29 3.98
CA LEU A 23 -5.39 4.33 4.78
C LEU A 23 -5.13 4.48 6.27
N LEU A 24 -4.10 3.80 6.79
CA LEU A 24 -3.68 3.91 8.18
C LEU A 24 -2.91 5.22 8.48
N ASN A 25 -2.64 6.02 7.45
CA ASN A 25 -1.87 7.25 7.53
C ASN A 25 -0.53 7.03 8.26
N ILE A 26 0.18 5.96 7.88
CA ILE A 26 1.49 5.64 8.44
C ILE A 26 2.52 6.62 7.89
N ARG A 27 3.25 7.28 8.80
CA ARG A 27 4.34 8.19 8.45
C ARG A 27 5.70 7.53 8.58
N PHE A 28 5.85 6.69 9.60
CA PHE A 28 7.11 6.03 9.93
C PHE A 28 6.91 4.53 10.10
N ILE A 29 7.82 3.77 9.50
CA ILE A 29 7.91 2.33 9.64
C ILE A 29 9.23 2.00 10.32
N PHE A 30 9.14 1.28 11.44
CA PHE A 30 10.28 0.78 12.19
C PHE A 30 10.53 -0.67 11.83
N SER A 31 11.77 -1.02 11.47
CA SER A 31 12.14 -2.41 11.18
C SER A 31 13.53 -2.77 11.68
N ASP A 32 13.72 -4.03 12.06
CA ASP A 32 15.01 -4.65 12.35
C ASP A 32 15.74 -5.10 11.07
N SER A 33 15.05 -5.14 9.93
CA SER A 33 15.58 -5.52 8.61
C SER A 33 15.52 -4.34 7.62
N TYR A 34 16.28 -4.43 6.53
CA TYR A 34 16.10 -3.52 5.42
C TYR A 34 14.75 -3.79 4.75
N LEU A 35 14.00 -2.72 4.60
CA LEU A 35 12.73 -2.66 3.92
C LEU A 35 12.94 -2.14 2.51
N THR A 36 12.48 -2.91 1.54
CA THR A 36 12.39 -2.50 0.13
C THR A 36 11.03 -2.95 -0.38
N SER A 37 10.46 -2.24 -1.37
CA SER A 37 9.41 -2.84 -2.18
C SER A 37 10.03 -4.01 -2.96
N ARG A 38 9.95 -5.23 -2.42
CA ARG A 38 10.50 -6.40 -3.08
C ARG A 38 9.79 -6.60 -4.40
N GLY A 39 10.58 -6.80 -5.45
CA GLY A 39 10.09 -6.84 -6.81
C GLY A 39 9.29 -8.10 -7.06
N TYR A 40 8.14 -7.93 -7.68
CA TYR A 40 7.18 -8.99 -8.03
C TYR A 40 7.88 -10.24 -8.61
N PHE A 41 8.86 -10.04 -9.49
CA PHE A 41 9.55 -11.14 -10.16
C PHE A 41 10.58 -11.88 -9.29
N VAL A 42 11.19 -11.22 -8.30
CA VAL A 42 12.09 -11.90 -7.35
C VAL A 42 11.30 -12.91 -6.51
N ASP A 43 10.06 -12.55 -6.17
CA ASP A 43 9.17 -13.38 -5.36
C ASP A 43 8.52 -14.51 -6.17
N GLN A 44 8.41 -14.37 -7.49
CA GLN A 44 7.87 -15.38 -8.40
C GLN A 44 8.93 -16.24 -9.07
N LEU A 45 10.19 -16.18 -8.62
CA LEU A 45 11.27 -16.93 -9.26
C LEU A 45 11.02 -18.45 -9.27
N GLU A 46 10.34 -19.00 -8.27
CA GLU A 46 9.97 -20.43 -8.23
C GLU A 46 8.96 -20.83 -9.31
N GLU A 47 8.17 -19.88 -9.81
CA GLU A 47 7.18 -20.08 -10.88
C GLU A 47 7.76 -19.78 -12.27
N ALA A 48 8.97 -19.22 -12.33
CA ALA A 48 9.64 -18.85 -13.56
C ALA A 48 10.24 -20.06 -14.28
N GLN A 49 10.32 -19.99 -15.62
CA GLN A 49 11.10 -20.94 -16.39
C GLN A 49 12.55 -20.47 -16.48
N VAL A 50 13.46 -21.33 -16.02
CA VAL A 50 14.90 -21.02 -15.97
C VAL A 50 15.66 -21.97 -16.89
N GLN A 51 16.44 -21.40 -17.80
CA GLN A 51 17.45 -22.09 -18.59
C GLN A 51 18.80 -21.42 -18.34
N ALA A 52 19.77 -22.15 -17.82
CA ALA A 52 21.06 -21.59 -17.42
C ALA A 52 22.14 -22.67 -17.50
N ASP A 53 23.38 -22.26 -17.77
CA ASP A 53 24.53 -23.17 -17.76
C ASP A 53 24.79 -23.74 -16.36
N GLN A 54 24.52 -22.93 -15.33
CA GLN A 54 24.62 -23.29 -13.91
C GLN A 54 23.30 -22.92 -13.18
N PRO A 55 22.25 -23.75 -13.30
CA PRO A 55 20.91 -23.46 -12.76
C PRO A 55 20.88 -23.17 -11.25
N GLU A 56 21.77 -23.79 -10.48
CA GLU A 56 21.90 -23.59 -9.03
C GLU A 56 22.35 -22.18 -8.63
N MET A 57 22.92 -21.41 -9.56
CA MET A 57 23.26 -20.01 -9.35
C MET A 57 22.05 -19.10 -9.53
N VAL A 58 21.00 -19.56 -10.23
CA VAL A 58 19.75 -18.82 -10.41
C VAL A 58 18.91 -18.91 -9.14
N LYS A 59 19.03 -17.89 -8.29
CA LYS A 59 18.35 -17.87 -6.98
C LYS A 59 18.14 -16.45 -6.46
N PRO A 60 17.21 -16.25 -5.52
CA PRO A 60 17.08 -14.96 -4.86
C PRO A 60 18.33 -14.66 -4.03
N GLY A 61 18.80 -13.42 -4.07
CA GLY A 61 19.93 -12.92 -3.31
C GLY A 61 19.73 -11.46 -2.91
N ASN A 62 20.74 -10.89 -2.29
CA ASN A 62 20.81 -9.45 -1.99
C ASN A 62 22.25 -8.99 -2.13
N TRP A 63 22.46 -7.83 -2.75
CA TRP A 63 23.74 -7.13 -2.71
C TRP A 63 23.60 -5.79 -1.96
N HIS A 64 24.68 -5.43 -1.27
CA HIS A 64 24.81 -4.18 -0.54
C HIS A 64 26.00 -3.39 -1.06
N PHE A 65 25.74 -2.38 -1.87
CA PHE A 65 26.76 -1.43 -2.31
C PHE A 65 26.16 -0.10 -2.78
N GLN A 66 26.96 0.97 -2.74
CA GLN A 66 26.52 2.35 -3.04
C GLN A 66 25.31 2.80 -2.19
N GLU A 67 25.30 2.46 -0.90
CA GLU A 67 24.21 2.81 0.04
C GLU A 67 22.84 2.17 -0.29
N HIS A 68 22.78 1.33 -1.32
CA HIS A 68 21.59 0.59 -1.71
C HIS A 68 21.65 -0.85 -1.18
N HIS A 69 20.51 -1.35 -0.73
CA HIS A 69 20.29 -2.75 -0.37
C HIS A 69 19.21 -3.31 -1.28
N ILE A 70 19.61 -3.97 -2.37
CA ILE A 70 18.70 -4.33 -3.46
C ILE A 70 18.51 -5.85 -3.49
N PRO A 71 17.27 -6.35 -3.31
CA PRO A 71 16.95 -7.75 -3.58
C PRO A 71 17.19 -8.07 -5.04
N MET A 72 17.65 -9.27 -5.34
CA MET A 72 18.01 -9.61 -6.71
C MET A 72 17.81 -11.06 -7.05
N ILE A 73 17.79 -11.33 -8.34
CA ILE A 73 17.95 -12.67 -8.90
C ILE A 73 19.42 -12.78 -9.28
N LEU A 74 20.17 -13.59 -8.53
CA LEU A 74 21.54 -13.97 -8.89
C LEU A 74 21.45 -14.92 -10.08
N THR A 75 22.42 -14.87 -10.98
CA THR A 75 22.40 -15.65 -12.23
C THR A 75 23.79 -16.09 -12.65
N SER A 76 23.88 -17.12 -13.50
CA SER A 76 25.10 -17.41 -14.26
C SER A 76 25.29 -16.44 -15.43
N PRO A 77 26.53 -16.28 -15.94
CA PRO A 77 26.83 -15.46 -17.11
C PRO A 77 25.87 -15.71 -18.28
N ASN A 78 25.61 -16.98 -18.59
CA ASN A 78 24.59 -17.39 -19.54
C ASN A 78 23.35 -17.90 -18.77
N SER A 79 22.27 -17.13 -18.81
CA SER A 79 20.98 -17.55 -18.26
C SER A 79 19.81 -16.87 -18.94
N THR A 80 18.66 -17.53 -18.90
CA THR A 80 17.38 -17.06 -19.39
C THR A 80 16.33 -17.37 -18.34
N ILE A 81 15.58 -16.35 -17.93
CA ILE A 81 14.53 -16.46 -16.91
C ILE A 81 13.26 -15.84 -17.49
N SER A 82 12.25 -16.68 -17.72
CA SER A 82 10.99 -16.28 -18.34
C SER A 82 9.84 -16.29 -17.33
N PHE A 83 9.15 -15.17 -17.26
CA PHE A 83 7.98 -14.95 -16.41
C PHE A 83 6.75 -14.74 -17.27
N ARG A 84 5.71 -15.55 -17.09
CA ARG A 84 4.38 -15.27 -17.66
C ARG A 84 3.63 -14.33 -16.73
N THR A 85 3.20 -13.18 -17.22
CA THR A 85 2.49 -12.19 -16.41
C THR A 85 1.49 -11.39 -17.25
N ARG A 86 0.43 -10.89 -16.63
CA ARG A 86 -0.52 -9.97 -17.25
C ARG A 86 -0.12 -8.54 -16.91
N LEU A 87 0.15 -7.73 -17.93
CA LEU A 87 0.42 -6.32 -17.74
C LEU A 87 -0.86 -5.58 -17.30
N PRO A 88 -0.74 -4.57 -16.42
CA PRO A 88 -1.90 -3.81 -15.96
C PRO A 88 -2.61 -3.11 -17.12
N ASP A 89 -3.89 -2.77 -16.92
CA ASP A 89 -4.72 -2.04 -17.90
C ASP A 89 -4.48 -0.51 -17.91
N PHE A 90 -3.37 -0.06 -17.30
CA PHE A 90 -2.93 1.33 -17.27
C PHE A 90 -1.46 1.41 -17.73
N PRO A 91 -0.99 2.58 -18.24
CA PRO A 91 0.41 2.76 -18.64
C PRO A 91 1.38 2.28 -17.56
N ALA A 92 2.40 1.53 -17.95
CA ALA A 92 3.30 0.86 -17.02
C ALA A 92 4.75 0.93 -17.48
N GLN A 93 5.67 0.80 -16.54
CA GLN A 93 7.12 0.78 -16.73
C GLN A 93 7.72 -0.41 -16.01
N LEU A 94 8.73 -1.03 -16.61
CA LEU A 94 9.60 -1.99 -15.95
C LEU A 94 10.77 -1.24 -15.33
N ILE A 95 10.88 -1.24 -14.00
CA ILE A 95 12.05 -0.73 -13.28
C ILE A 95 12.89 -1.92 -12.81
N PHE A 96 14.19 -1.82 -12.99
CA PHE A 96 15.15 -2.82 -12.52
C PHE A 96 16.53 -2.19 -12.33
N TYR A 97 17.41 -2.94 -11.70
CA TYR A 97 18.81 -2.60 -11.50
C TYR A 97 19.69 -3.67 -12.12
N LEU A 98 20.84 -3.26 -12.64
CA LEU A 98 21.87 -4.16 -13.15
C LEU A 98 23.19 -3.89 -12.45
N SER A 99 23.92 -4.96 -12.18
CA SER A 99 25.33 -4.96 -11.80
C SER A 99 25.86 -6.39 -11.87
N THR A 100 27.18 -6.52 -11.88
CA THR A 100 27.84 -7.77 -11.48
C THR A 100 28.28 -7.70 -10.01
N ASP A 101 28.62 -8.84 -9.42
CA ASP A 101 29.04 -8.94 -8.02
C ASP A 101 30.31 -8.10 -7.79
N PRO A 102 30.30 -7.17 -6.81
CA PRO A 102 31.48 -6.39 -6.46
C PRO A 102 32.73 -7.20 -6.16
N ALA A 103 32.58 -8.44 -5.70
CA ALA A 103 33.68 -9.35 -5.46
C ALA A 103 34.47 -9.67 -6.74
N THR A 104 33.85 -9.66 -7.92
CA THR A 104 34.51 -10.06 -9.17
C THR A 104 35.13 -8.90 -9.94
N TRP A 105 34.93 -7.66 -9.51
CA TRP A 105 35.38 -6.46 -10.25
C TRP A 105 36.90 -6.29 -10.36
N ASN A 106 37.68 -7.02 -9.57
CA ASN A 106 39.15 -6.93 -9.55
C ASN A 106 39.83 -8.26 -9.90
N GLU A 107 39.09 -9.18 -10.52
CA GLU A 107 39.61 -10.47 -10.96
C GLU A 107 40.55 -10.31 -12.17
N GLU A 108 41.42 -11.30 -12.39
CA GLU A 108 42.39 -11.28 -13.50
C GLU A 108 41.79 -11.73 -14.85
N GLU A 109 40.62 -12.38 -14.81
CA GLU A 109 39.91 -12.89 -15.98
C GLU A 109 38.44 -12.46 -15.93
N GLY A 110 37.83 -12.19 -17.09
CA GLY A 110 36.42 -11.84 -17.27
C GLY A 110 36.26 -10.65 -18.22
N ASP A 111 35.15 -10.59 -18.96
CA ASP A 111 34.89 -9.52 -19.93
C ASP A 111 33.45 -8.98 -19.87
N GLY A 112 32.77 -9.26 -18.76
CA GLY A 112 31.49 -8.67 -18.44
C GLY A 112 30.31 -9.46 -19.01
N VAL A 113 29.12 -8.92 -18.77
CA VAL A 113 27.85 -9.59 -19.07
C VAL A 113 26.98 -8.69 -19.91
N ILE A 114 26.37 -9.27 -20.94
CA ILE A 114 25.33 -8.64 -21.74
C ILE A 114 23.98 -9.00 -21.12
N TYR A 115 23.25 -7.97 -20.71
CA TYR A 115 21.90 -8.08 -20.18
C TYR A 115 20.91 -7.74 -21.28
N ARG A 116 19.88 -8.57 -21.48
CA ARG A 116 18.77 -8.29 -22.37
C ARG A 116 17.44 -8.51 -21.67
N ILE A 117 16.43 -7.77 -22.11
CA ILE A 117 15.04 -8.06 -21.77
C ILE A 117 14.25 -8.24 -23.05
N LEU A 118 13.60 -9.39 -23.15
CA LEU A 118 12.71 -9.73 -24.24
C LEU A 118 11.26 -9.75 -23.74
N LEU A 119 10.35 -9.26 -24.56
CA LEU A 119 8.90 -9.36 -24.34
C LEU A 119 8.23 -10.08 -25.48
N GLN A 120 7.29 -10.95 -25.13
CA GLN A 120 6.53 -11.71 -26.09
C GLN A 120 5.06 -11.78 -25.68
N PRO A 121 4.10 -11.31 -26.50
CA PRO A 121 2.68 -11.52 -26.24
C PRO A 121 2.33 -13.02 -26.21
N VAL A 122 1.46 -13.41 -25.29
CA VAL A 122 0.87 -14.75 -25.28
C VAL A 122 -0.36 -14.72 -26.20
N GLU A 123 -0.39 -15.58 -27.23
CA GLU A 123 -1.59 -15.76 -28.04
C GLU A 123 -2.68 -16.47 -27.22
N GLU A 124 -3.92 -15.97 -27.26
CA GLU A 124 -5.07 -16.70 -26.73
C GLU A 124 -5.25 -17.99 -27.55
N GLU A 125 -5.13 -19.15 -26.89
CA GLU A 125 -5.52 -20.42 -27.49
C GLU A 125 -7.00 -20.31 -27.91
N SER A 126 -7.27 -20.47 -29.21
CA SER A 126 -8.64 -20.65 -29.70
C SER A 126 -9.27 -21.83 -28.95
N PRO A 127 -10.55 -21.77 -28.53
CA PRO A 127 -11.16 -22.86 -27.77
C PRO A 127 -11.04 -24.16 -28.56
N GLN A 128 -10.20 -25.09 -28.07
CA GLN A 128 -10.09 -26.41 -28.66
C GLN A 128 -11.44 -27.12 -28.48
N GLU A 129 -12.01 -27.59 -29.58
CA GLU A 129 -13.15 -28.51 -29.56
C GLU A 129 -12.82 -29.71 -28.65
N GLU A 130 -13.74 -30.05 -27.76
CA GLU A 130 -13.60 -31.10 -26.72
C GLU A 130 -12.98 -32.39 -27.28
N GLY A 131 -11.72 -32.63 -26.92
CA GLY A 131 -10.97 -33.83 -27.27
C GLY A 131 -10.17 -34.37 -26.09
N ASN A 132 -10.83 -35.16 -25.25
CA ASN A 132 -10.31 -36.13 -24.25
C ASN A 132 -9.36 -35.61 -23.13
N PRO A 133 -9.65 -35.87 -21.84
CA PRO A 133 -8.89 -35.30 -20.73
C PRO A 133 -7.62 -36.11 -20.46
N GLY A 134 -6.46 -35.53 -20.77
CA GLY A 134 -5.15 -36.03 -20.38
C GLY A 134 -4.14 -34.90 -20.36
N GLU A 135 -3.67 -34.55 -19.16
CA GLU A 135 -2.46 -33.75 -18.88
C GLU A 135 -2.45 -32.30 -19.43
N GLY A 136 -3.19 -31.42 -18.75
CA GLY A 136 -3.05 -29.97 -18.90
C GLY A 136 -1.85 -29.44 -18.12
N GLN A 137 -0.66 -29.51 -18.71
CA GLN A 137 0.47 -28.66 -18.37
C GLN A 137 0.78 -27.85 -19.63
N THR A 138 0.45 -26.56 -19.62
CA THR A 138 0.64 -25.68 -20.78
C THR A 138 2.15 -25.51 -21.01
N ASP A 139 2.65 -26.20 -22.01
CA ASP A 139 4.07 -26.28 -22.36
C ASP A 139 4.48 -24.96 -23.02
N LEU A 140 5.15 -24.07 -22.28
CA LEU A 140 5.58 -22.75 -22.78
C LEU A 140 6.58 -22.86 -23.95
N ASP A 141 7.16 -24.04 -24.18
CA ASP A 141 7.96 -24.37 -25.37
C ASP A 141 7.15 -24.24 -26.67
N GLN A 142 5.81 -24.35 -26.63
CA GLN A 142 4.94 -24.15 -27.80
C GLN A 142 4.65 -22.67 -28.10
N VAL A 143 5.01 -21.75 -27.21
CA VAL A 143 4.73 -20.32 -27.36
C VAL A 143 5.73 -19.63 -28.30
N GLU A 144 6.83 -20.26 -28.71
CA GLU A 144 7.91 -19.67 -29.55
C GLU A 144 7.52 -19.16 -30.95
N LYS A 145 6.24 -19.24 -31.37
CA LYS A 145 5.80 -18.81 -32.71
C LYS A 145 5.46 -17.33 -32.86
N VAL A 146 5.46 -16.55 -31.77
CA VAL A 146 5.30 -15.08 -31.81
C VAL A 146 6.65 -14.41 -31.63
N GLY A 147 6.95 -13.39 -32.44
CA GLY A 147 8.25 -12.70 -32.39
C GLY A 147 8.54 -12.10 -31.02
N LYS A 148 9.65 -12.50 -30.39
CA LYS A 148 10.20 -11.85 -29.20
C LYS A 148 10.66 -10.43 -29.58
N THR A 149 10.22 -9.43 -28.84
CA THR A 149 10.66 -8.04 -28.98
C THR A 149 11.73 -7.75 -27.95
N GLU A 150 12.95 -7.39 -28.37
CA GLU A 150 13.97 -6.88 -27.47
C GLU A 150 13.62 -5.45 -27.07
N ILE A 151 13.38 -5.25 -25.76
CA ILE A 151 13.06 -3.93 -25.21
C ILE A 151 14.25 -3.31 -24.49
N PHE A 152 15.28 -4.10 -24.17
CA PHE A 152 16.47 -3.62 -23.48
C PHE A 152 17.68 -4.46 -23.85
N VAL A 153 18.83 -3.80 -24.00
CA VAL A 153 20.14 -4.42 -24.10
C VAL A 153 21.22 -3.52 -23.49
N GLN A 154 22.09 -4.09 -22.65
CA GLN A 154 23.25 -3.39 -22.11
C GLN A 154 24.38 -4.36 -21.75
N HIS A 155 25.61 -4.03 -22.15
CA HIS A 155 26.83 -4.73 -21.70
C HIS A 155 27.45 -4.01 -20.50
N ILE A 156 27.88 -4.76 -19.49
CA ILE A 156 28.53 -4.25 -18.27
C ILE A 156 29.83 -5.03 -18.06
N ASP A 157 30.97 -4.34 -18.07
CA ASP A 157 32.30 -4.94 -17.90
C ASP A 157 33.09 -4.20 -16.79
N PRO A 158 32.82 -4.50 -15.51
CA PRO A 158 33.44 -3.79 -14.40
C PRO A 158 34.92 -4.13 -14.19
N ILE A 159 35.41 -5.20 -14.81
CA ILE A 159 36.81 -5.60 -14.75
C ILE A 159 37.63 -4.62 -15.59
N ASN A 160 37.30 -4.48 -16.88
CA ASN A 160 38.05 -3.61 -17.78
C ASN A 160 37.61 -2.14 -17.71
N ASN A 161 36.39 -1.87 -17.24
CA ASN A 161 35.84 -0.52 -17.12
C ASN A 161 35.41 -0.19 -15.68
N GLN A 162 36.23 0.59 -14.97
CA GLN A 162 35.90 1.03 -13.61
C GLN A 162 34.59 1.83 -13.51
N ALA A 163 34.11 2.47 -14.59
CA ALA A 163 32.83 3.18 -14.57
C ALA A 163 31.62 2.24 -14.45
N ASP A 164 31.80 0.96 -14.77
CA ASP A 164 30.77 -0.08 -14.66
C ASP A 164 30.65 -0.67 -13.25
N ARG A 165 31.52 -0.27 -12.33
CA ARG A 165 31.51 -0.66 -10.91
C ARG A 165 30.44 0.10 -10.11
N ARG A 166 29.20 0.04 -10.58
CA ARG A 166 28.05 0.77 -10.03
C ARG A 166 26.72 0.11 -10.33
N TRP A 167 25.69 0.51 -9.60
CA TRP A 167 24.32 0.16 -9.96
C TRP A 167 23.89 0.92 -11.21
N TYR A 168 23.24 0.20 -12.11
CA TYR A 168 22.54 0.74 -13.26
C TYR A 168 21.04 0.61 -13.02
N ARG A 169 20.39 1.71 -12.59
CA ARG A 169 18.93 1.75 -12.53
C ARG A 169 18.38 2.01 -13.93
N GLN A 170 17.54 1.11 -14.41
CA GLN A 170 16.92 1.18 -15.73
C GLN A 170 15.39 1.25 -15.63
N MET A 171 14.78 1.79 -16.68
CA MET A 171 13.34 2.01 -16.78
C MET A 171 12.90 1.81 -18.22
N GLU A 172 12.15 0.74 -18.48
CA GLU A 172 11.61 0.46 -19.82
C GLU A 172 10.11 0.72 -19.88
N ASP A 173 9.66 1.34 -20.96
CA ASP A 173 8.24 1.61 -21.18
C ASP A 173 7.51 0.35 -21.63
N LEU A 174 6.54 -0.08 -20.83
CA LEU A 174 5.66 -1.22 -21.13
C LEU A 174 4.29 -0.79 -21.65
N SER A 175 4.05 0.52 -21.79
CA SER A 175 2.78 1.08 -22.25
C SER A 175 2.24 0.47 -23.56
N PRO A 176 3.08 0.06 -24.54
CA PRO A 176 2.58 -0.58 -25.77
C PRO A 176 1.89 -1.94 -25.56
N TRP A 177 2.10 -2.60 -24.41
CA TRP A 177 1.59 -3.95 -24.13
C TRP A 177 0.55 -3.99 -22.99
N VAL A 178 0.05 -2.83 -22.57
CA VAL A 178 -0.95 -2.68 -21.49
C VAL A 178 -2.15 -3.61 -21.68
N GLY A 179 -2.55 -4.28 -20.60
CA GLY A 179 -3.67 -5.22 -20.55
C GLY A 179 -3.43 -6.59 -21.19
N GLN A 180 -2.28 -6.82 -21.83
CA GLN A 180 -1.94 -8.11 -22.47
C GLN A 180 -1.29 -9.10 -21.49
N GLU A 181 -1.49 -10.39 -21.73
CA GLU A 181 -0.59 -11.41 -21.18
C GLU A 181 0.70 -11.44 -22.00
N VAL A 182 1.83 -11.42 -21.30
CA VAL A 182 3.16 -11.44 -21.91
C VAL A 182 4.07 -12.45 -21.20
N ILE A 183 5.05 -12.96 -21.93
CA ILE A 183 6.25 -13.58 -21.38
C ILE A 183 7.32 -12.50 -21.35
N LEU A 184 7.76 -12.14 -20.15
CA LEU A 184 8.90 -11.28 -19.89
C LEU A 184 10.12 -12.15 -19.62
N THR A 185 11.15 -12.02 -20.44
CA THR A 185 12.35 -12.84 -20.35
C THR A 185 13.57 -11.98 -20.02
N LEU A 186 14.21 -12.27 -18.89
CA LEU A 186 15.50 -11.71 -18.49
C LEU A 186 16.61 -12.61 -19.03
N VAL A 187 17.56 -12.05 -19.78
CA VAL A 187 18.66 -12.82 -20.39
C VAL A 187 20.00 -12.24 -19.98
N THR A 188 20.87 -13.09 -19.44
CA THR A 188 22.30 -12.79 -19.32
C THR A 188 23.06 -13.63 -20.34
N GLU A 189 23.99 -13.00 -21.05
CA GLU A 189 24.94 -13.65 -21.94
C GLU A 189 26.35 -13.26 -21.50
N ALA A 190 27.25 -14.24 -21.43
CA ALA A 190 28.67 -13.98 -21.29
C ALA A 190 29.21 -13.21 -22.51
N GLY A 191 30.31 -12.48 -22.34
CA GLY A 191 31.06 -11.92 -23.46
C GLY A 191 31.77 -13.02 -24.26
N ALA A 192 33.04 -12.80 -24.58
CA ALA A 192 33.91 -13.84 -25.12
C ALA A 192 34.40 -14.83 -24.04
N ASN A 193 34.33 -14.46 -22.75
CA ASN A 193 34.68 -15.28 -21.60
C ASN A 193 33.53 -15.26 -20.58
N ASP A 194 33.33 -16.36 -19.84
CA ASP A 194 32.31 -16.47 -18.79
C ASP A 194 32.92 -16.55 -17.38
N GLN A 195 34.25 -16.49 -17.26
CA GLN A 195 34.94 -16.57 -15.99
C GLN A 195 34.84 -15.26 -15.19
N ASN A 196 34.60 -15.40 -13.89
CA ASN A 196 34.43 -14.29 -12.93
C ASN A 196 33.34 -13.27 -13.30
N ASP A 197 32.42 -13.66 -14.17
CA ASP A 197 31.22 -12.91 -14.42
C ASP A 197 30.11 -13.43 -13.49
N SER A 198 29.65 -12.55 -12.60
CA SER A 198 28.61 -12.88 -11.62
C SER A 198 27.48 -11.88 -11.74
N PRO A 199 26.61 -12.00 -12.77
CA PRO A 199 25.53 -11.06 -13.00
C PRO A 199 24.38 -11.24 -12.01
N GLY A 200 23.70 -10.12 -11.72
CA GLY A 200 22.44 -10.14 -11.00
C GLY A 200 21.43 -9.14 -11.54
N TRP A 201 20.16 -9.56 -11.57
CA TRP A 201 19.01 -8.71 -11.87
C TRP A 201 18.44 -8.15 -10.57
N GLY A 202 18.69 -6.86 -10.32
CA GLY A 202 18.23 -6.19 -9.11
C GLY A 202 16.77 -5.76 -9.20
N ASN A 203 15.97 -6.32 -8.31
CA ASN A 203 14.60 -5.93 -7.98
C ASN A 203 13.69 -5.53 -9.16
N PRO A 204 13.56 -6.37 -10.21
CA PRO A 204 12.69 -6.07 -11.33
C PRO A 204 11.22 -5.93 -10.89
N MET A 205 10.55 -4.86 -11.35
CA MET A 205 9.21 -4.44 -10.94
C MET A 205 8.44 -3.81 -12.10
N ILE A 206 7.16 -4.17 -12.25
CA ILE A 206 6.23 -3.42 -13.09
C ILE A 206 5.52 -2.37 -12.22
N VAL A 207 5.62 -1.10 -12.60
CA VAL A 207 5.10 0.03 -11.84
C VAL A 207 4.44 1.06 -12.77
N PRO A 208 3.55 1.93 -12.26
CA PRO A 208 3.06 3.05 -13.07
C PRO A 208 4.17 4.08 -13.39
N PRO A 209 4.04 4.86 -14.47
CA PRO A 209 4.97 5.94 -14.81
C PRO A 209 5.15 6.93 -13.66
N GLY A 210 6.40 7.32 -13.40
CA GLY A 210 6.74 8.26 -12.34
C GLY A 210 6.71 7.67 -10.93
N TRP A 211 6.60 6.34 -10.81
CA TRP A 211 6.70 5.66 -9.52
C TRP A 211 8.05 5.92 -8.84
N ILE A 212 7.98 6.23 -7.55
CA ILE A 212 9.12 6.42 -6.66
C ILE A 212 8.94 5.40 -5.54
N ASP A 213 10.02 4.80 -5.06
CA ASP A 213 9.94 3.94 -3.86
C ASP A 213 9.38 4.79 -2.70
N PRO A 214 8.21 4.43 -2.16
CA PRO A 214 7.57 5.24 -1.14
C PRO A 214 8.29 5.09 0.22
N LEU A 215 9.29 4.22 0.36
CA LEU A 215 10.03 4.02 1.60
C LEU A 215 11.39 4.73 1.55
N ALA A 216 11.48 5.89 2.19
CA ALA A 216 12.75 6.59 2.36
C ALA A 216 13.41 6.21 3.68
N LEU A 217 14.59 5.59 3.64
CA LEU A 217 15.38 5.31 4.83
C LEU A 217 15.80 6.62 5.51
N ALA A 218 15.30 6.85 6.72
CA ALA A 218 15.53 8.05 7.51
C ALA A 218 16.54 7.83 8.65
N TYR A 219 16.73 6.60 9.10
CA TYR A 219 17.70 6.21 10.13
C TYR A 219 18.11 4.75 9.93
N ASP A 220 19.41 4.45 10.08
CA ASP A 220 19.96 3.10 9.89
C ASP A 220 21.08 2.81 10.89
N ARG A 221 20.69 2.34 12.08
CA ARG A 221 21.63 1.79 13.08
C ARG A 221 20.98 0.60 13.79
N GLU A 222 20.67 0.73 15.08
CA GLU A 222 20.11 -0.33 15.94
C GLU A 222 18.72 -0.77 15.46
N ILE A 223 17.99 0.17 14.88
CA ILE A 223 16.73 -0.03 14.18
C ILE A 223 16.79 0.75 12.87
N LYS A 224 16.05 0.32 11.87
CA LYS A 224 15.85 1.05 10.61
C LYS A 224 14.54 1.80 10.71
N VAL A 225 14.56 3.08 10.37
CA VAL A 225 13.36 3.92 10.33
C VAL A 225 13.16 4.38 8.90
N TYR A 226 12.01 4.03 8.33
CA TYR A 226 11.60 4.46 7.00
C TYR A 226 10.51 5.50 7.11
N ARG A 227 10.66 6.62 6.41
CA ARG A 227 9.59 7.58 6.15
C ARG A 227 8.78 7.08 4.95
N TYR A 228 7.48 6.96 5.12
CA TYR A 228 6.56 6.68 4.02
C TYR A 228 6.22 7.98 3.29
N LEU A 229 6.63 8.11 2.03
CA LEU A 229 6.56 9.33 1.24
C LEU A 229 5.17 9.59 0.63
N GLU A 230 4.33 8.56 0.53
CA GLU A 230 2.95 8.67 0.05
C GLU A 230 1.94 8.90 1.20
N GLU A 231 2.34 9.68 2.22
CA GLU A 231 1.46 10.01 3.33
C GLU A 231 0.18 10.70 2.84
N GLN A 232 -0.94 10.39 3.49
CA GLN A 232 -2.23 10.97 3.13
C GLN A 232 -2.60 12.07 4.11
N PRO A 233 -3.15 13.21 3.64
CA PRO A 233 -3.70 14.20 4.55
C PRO A 233 -4.78 13.52 5.41
N ARG A 234 -4.80 13.84 6.71
CA ARG A 234 -5.75 13.23 7.65
C ARG A 234 -7.21 13.54 7.28
N ALA A 235 -7.44 14.67 6.62
CA ALA A 235 -8.73 15.03 6.07
C ALA A 235 -8.56 15.73 4.71
N PHE A 236 -9.45 15.42 3.77
CA PHE A 236 -9.41 15.93 2.40
C PHE A 236 -10.82 15.92 1.78
N LEU A 237 -11.01 16.71 0.72
CA LEU A 237 -12.25 16.70 -0.05
C LEU A 237 -12.14 15.70 -1.21
N VAL A 238 -13.27 15.08 -1.53
CA VAL A 238 -13.41 14.17 -2.66
C VAL A 238 -14.66 14.50 -3.44
N TYR A 239 -14.51 14.64 -4.76
CA TYR A 239 -15.58 15.10 -5.65
C TYR A 239 -16.30 13.97 -6.40
N ARG A 240 -15.81 12.74 -6.29
CA ARG A 240 -16.44 11.54 -6.85
C ARG A 240 -16.78 10.56 -5.74
N SER A 241 -17.96 9.95 -5.81
CA SER A 241 -18.33 8.91 -4.86
C SER A 241 -18.87 7.67 -5.55
N ARG A 242 -18.56 6.51 -4.95
CA ARG A 242 -19.05 5.20 -5.36
C ARG A 242 -19.87 4.61 -4.22
N ILE A 243 -21.13 4.30 -4.48
CA ILE A 243 -22.01 3.72 -3.46
C ILE A 243 -21.97 2.20 -3.59
N ILE A 244 -21.43 1.53 -2.58
CA ILE A 244 -21.33 0.06 -2.50
C ILE A 244 -21.92 -0.37 -1.15
N PRO A 245 -23.14 -0.95 -1.13
CA PRO A 245 -23.80 -1.33 0.14
C PRO A 245 -23.14 -2.51 0.88
N GLU A 246 -22.39 -3.34 0.18
CA GLU A 246 -21.84 -4.60 0.70
C GLU A 246 -20.39 -4.44 1.15
N ASP A 247 -20.14 -4.65 2.45
CA ASP A 247 -18.82 -4.51 3.09
C ASP A 247 -17.70 -5.27 2.37
N ARG A 248 -17.98 -6.50 1.92
CA ARG A 248 -17.00 -7.32 1.17
C ARG A 248 -16.58 -6.66 -0.14
N LYS A 249 -17.54 -6.13 -0.91
CA LYS A 249 -17.26 -5.43 -2.17
C LYS A 249 -16.53 -4.10 -1.95
N ILE A 250 -16.78 -3.42 -0.82
CA ILE A 250 -16.00 -2.23 -0.44
C ILE A 250 -14.52 -2.62 -0.28
N LEU A 251 -14.24 -3.66 0.50
CA LEU A 251 -12.86 -4.15 0.72
C LEU A 251 -12.22 -4.63 -0.58
N GLU A 252 -12.95 -5.39 -1.40
CA GLU A 252 -12.46 -5.86 -2.70
C GLU A 252 -12.09 -4.69 -3.62
N THR A 253 -12.94 -3.67 -3.68
CA THR A 253 -12.65 -2.45 -4.46
C THR A 253 -11.43 -1.70 -3.89
N LEU A 254 -11.38 -1.50 -2.58
CA LEU A 254 -10.27 -0.78 -1.93
C LEU A 254 -8.91 -1.43 -2.19
N PHE A 255 -8.82 -2.77 -2.14
CA PHE A 255 -7.52 -3.46 -2.22
C PHE A 255 -7.17 -3.99 -3.60
N TYR A 256 -8.16 -4.25 -4.47
CA TYR A 256 -7.92 -4.91 -5.76
C TYR A 256 -8.33 -4.10 -7.00
N ASP A 257 -9.14 -3.03 -6.89
CA ASP A 257 -9.46 -2.19 -8.05
C ASP A 257 -8.27 -1.27 -8.38
N PRO A 258 -7.57 -1.42 -9.51
CA PRO A 258 -6.43 -0.57 -9.86
C PRO A 258 -6.82 0.89 -10.15
N THR A 259 -8.10 1.14 -10.44
CA THR A 259 -8.61 2.48 -10.81
C THR A 259 -8.96 3.34 -9.61
N PHE A 260 -9.07 2.75 -8.41
CA PHE A 260 -9.44 3.47 -7.19
C PHE A 260 -8.26 4.30 -6.64
N GLN A 261 -8.50 5.59 -6.39
CA GLN A 261 -7.52 6.50 -5.80
C GLN A 261 -8.13 7.30 -4.63
N LEU A 262 -7.48 7.25 -3.46
CA LEU A 262 -8.04 7.69 -2.17
C LEU A 262 -8.51 9.15 -2.14
N GLN A 263 -7.79 10.05 -2.82
CA GLN A 263 -8.11 11.49 -2.86
C GLN A 263 -9.02 11.88 -4.03
N GLN A 264 -9.28 10.97 -4.96
CA GLN A 264 -10.12 11.25 -6.13
C GLN A 264 -11.51 10.64 -6.01
N GLU A 265 -11.65 9.50 -5.33
CA GLU A 265 -12.91 8.78 -5.16
C GLU A 265 -13.10 8.28 -3.72
N VAL A 266 -14.31 8.41 -3.19
CA VAL A 266 -14.70 7.84 -1.89
C VAL A 266 -15.74 6.76 -2.08
N ILE A 267 -15.53 5.61 -1.43
CA ILE A 267 -16.51 4.51 -1.41
C ILE A 267 -17.37 4.67 -0.15
N LEU A 268 -18.69 4.68 -0.32
CA LEU A 268 -19.66 4.84 0.77
C LEU A 268 -20.66 3.68 0.77
N GLU A 269 -21.10 3.26 1.96
CA GLU A 269 -22.19 2.26 2.08
C GLU A 269 -23.54 2.81 1.57
N LYS A 270 -23.74 4.12 1.73
CA LYS A 270 -24.96 4.87 1.38
C LYS A 270 -24.63 6.35 1.29
N GLY A 271 -25.41 7.09 0.51
CA GLY A 271 -25.24 8.53 0.36
C GLY A 271 -25.64 9.01 -1.02
N LYS A 272 -25.30 10.25 -1.32
CA LYS A 272 -25.42 10.84 -2.65
C LYS A 272 -24.25 10.41 -3.52
N THR A 273 -24.55 9.98 -4.74
CA THR A 273 -23.53 9.72 -5.78
C THR A 273 -23.06 11.05 -6.38
N LEU A 274 -21.75 11.27 -6.44
CA LEU A 274 -21.10 12.46 -7.00
C LEU A 274 -20.22 12.07 -8.19
N GLY A 275 -20.02 13.00 -9.13
CA GLY A 275 -19.06 12.83 -10.23
C GLY A 275 -19.50 11.90 -11.37
N GLN A 276 -20.80 11.71 -11.60
CA GLN A 276 -21.29 11.02 -12.80
C GLN A 276 -21.32 11.99 -13.99
N GLY A 277 -20.33 11.88 -14.89
CA GLY A 277 -20.39 12.50 -16.23
C GLY A 277 -19.58 13.78 -16.48
N GLY A 278 -18.35 13.88 -15.97
CA GLY A 278 -17.42 14.96 -16.35
C GLY A 278 -15.95 14.58 -16.13
N SER A 279 -15.08 14.96 -17.07
CA SER A 279 -13.63 14.84 -16.92
C SER A 279 -13.15 15.84 -15.86
N LEU A 280 -12.80 15.35 -14.67
CA LEU A 280 -12.10 16.15 -13.67
C LEU A 280 -10.64 16.27 -14.13
N THR A 281 -10.38 17.31 -14.92
CA THR A 281 -9.02 17.73 -15.20
C THR A 281 -8.48 18.51 -14.00
N SER A 282 -7.22 18.22 -13.68
CA SER A 282 -6.32 18.91 -12.76
C SER A 282 -6.44 18.61 -11.25
N SER A 283 -5.30 18.12 -10.75
CA SER A 283 -4.83 18.18 -9.38
C SER A 283 -5.17 19.54 -8.73
N PRO A 284 -5.69 19.58 -7.49
CA PRO A 284 -5.98 20.85 -6.83
C PRO A 284 -4.67 21.60 -6.55
N PRO A 285 -4.48 22.85 -7.05
CA PRO A 285 -3.43 23.71 -6.55
C PRO A 285 -3.81 24.27 -5.16
N MET A 286 -2.83 24.36 -4.26
CA MET A 286 -2.94 24.91 -2.89
C MET A 286 -3.57 26.31 -2.82
N PRO A 287 -4.17 26.72 -1.67
CA PRO A 287 -4.01 26.18 -0.30
C PRO A 287 -4.93 25.00 0.02
N PRO A 288 -4.72 24.28 1.14
CA PRO A 288 -5.53 23.10 1.45
C PRO A 288 -7.00 23.49 1.56
N GLU A 289 -7.83 22.86 0.74
CA GLU A 289 -9.29 22.98 0.80
C GLU A 289 -9.86 22.55 2.16
N VAL A 290 -9.03 21.88 2.99
CA VAL A 290 -9.37 21.44 4.35
C VAL A 290 -8.26 21.82 5.34
N GLU A 291 -8.60 22.62 6.34
CA GLU A 291 -7.73 23.00 7.46
C GLU A 291 -8.23 22.35 8.76
N ILE A 292 -7.37 21.63 9.49
CA ILE A 292 -7.70 21.15 10.85
C ILE A 292 -7.45 22.29 11.84
N VAL A 293 -8.53 22.91 12.33
CA VAL A 293 -8.47 24.00 13.33
C VAL A 293 -8.18 23.47 14.73
N LYS A 294 -8.72 22.30 15.07
CA LYS A 294 -8.56 21.69 16.40
C LYS A 294 -8.65 20.18 16.31
N TYR A 295 -7.75 19.50 17.02
CA TYR A 295 -7.71 18.05 17.08
C TYR A 295 -7.57 17.56 18.54
N ARG A 296 -8.54 16.76 19.00
CA ARG A 296 -8.58 16.09 20.31
C ARG A 296 -9.12 14.67 20.16
N GLN A 297 -8.93 13.84 21.18
CA GLN A 297 -9.39 12.43 21.16
C GLN A 297 -10.88 12.26 20.87
N ASN A 298 -11.73 13.18 21.36
CA ASN A 298 -13.18 13.12 21.25
C ASN A 298 -13.78 14.26 20.40
N GLU A 299 -12.95 15.10 19.78
CA GLU A 299 -13.40 16.27 19.01
C GLU A 299 -12.40 16.64 17.93
N ILE A 300 -12.89 16.83 16.70
CA ILE A 300 -12.15 17.46 15.61
C ILE A 300 -12.96 18.62 15.04
N ILE A 301 -12.28 19.75 14.80
CA ILE A 301 -12.84 20.92 14.13
C ILE A 301 -12.03 21.17 12.86
N LEU A 302 -12.72 21.24 11.74
CA LEU A 302 -12.14 21.49 10.42
C LEU A 302 -12.79 22.71 9.77
N ARG A 303 -12.03 23.47 8.99
CA ARG A 303 -12.58 24.37 7.97
C ARG A 303 -12.42 23.71 6.62
N ALA A 304 -13.48 23.66 5.84
CA ALA A 304 -13.47 23.12 4.50
C ALA A 304 -14.03 24.14 3.51
N ARG A 305 -13.49 24.18 2.29
CA ARG A 305 -13.90 25.11 1.22
C ARG A 305 -14.11 24.40 -0.12
N PRO A 306 -15.07 23.48 -0.23
CA PRO A 306 -15.42 22.86 -1.51
C PRO A 306 -15.84 23.88 -2.58
N GLU A 307 -15.28 23.76 -3.78
CA GLU A 307 -15.73 24.52 -4.96
C GLU A 307 -17.02 23.97 -5.58
N GLN A 308 -17.28 22.68 -5.39
CA GLN A 308 -18.47 21.95 -5.85
C GLN A 308 -18.91 20.93 -4.81
N GLU A 309 -20.05 20.25 -5.05
CA GLU A 309 -20.54 19.20 -4.15
C GLU A 309 -19.46 18.14 -3.92
N SER A 310 -19.19 17.82 -2.65
CA SER A 310 -18.08 16.96 -2.26
C SER A 310 -18.40 16.15 -1.02
N TYR A 311 -17.54 15.18 -0.73
CA TYR A 311 -17.42 14.59 0.60
C TYR A 311 -16.13 15.06 1.25
N LEU A 312 -16.23 15.57 2.47
CA LEU A 312 -15.12 15.66 3.38
C LEU A 312 -14.86 14.29 3.97
N VAL A 313 -13.71 13.70 3.65
CA VAL A 313 -13.25 12.42 4.21
C VAL A 313 -12.27 12.71 5.34
N VAL A 314 -12.41 11.99 6.46
CA VAL A 314 -11.50 12.04 7.60
C VAL A 314 -11.00 10.62 7.89
N LEU A 315 -9.69 10.42 7.83
CA LEU A 315 -9.00 9.14 8.07
C LEU A 315 -8.93 8.78 9.57
N ASP A 316 -10.05 8.95 10.28
CA ASP A 316 -10.26 8.48 11.65
C ASP A 316 -11.37 7.42 11.66
N SER A 317 -11.24 6.38 12.50
CA SER A 317 -12.21 5.29 12.55
C SER A 317 -13.65 5.76 12.80
N TYR A 318 -14.60 5.23 12.04
CA TYR A 318 -16.02 5.51 12.14
C TYR A 318 -16.64 4.78 13.33
N HIS A 319 -17.62 5.42 13.96
CA HIS A 319 -18.49 4.81 14.96
C HIS A 319 -19.84 5.54 14.96
N PRO A 320 -20.98 4.84 15.16
CA PRO A 320 -22.32 5.47 15.16
C PRO A 320 -22.51 6.59 16.19
N ASP A 321 -21.73 6.60 17.26
CA ASP A 321 -21.78 7.62 18.33
C ASP A 321 -20.98 8.91 18.02
N TRP A 322 -20.35 9.00 16.84
CA TRP A 322 -19.84 10.27 16.35
C TRP A 322 -20.96 11.12 15.77
N GLN A 323 -21.04 12.38 16.19
CA GLN A 323 -21.97 13.36 15.65
C GLN A 323 -21.20 14.42 14.87
N ALA A 324 -21.71 14.81 13.71
CA ALA A 324 -21.13 15.86 12.89
C ALA A 324 -22.04 17.09 12.88
N PHE A 325 -21.43 18.27 12.88
CA PHE A 325 -22.12 19.54 12.78
C PHE A 325 -21.46 20.38 11.69
N VAL A 326 -22.23 20.85 10.72
CA VAL A 326 -21.77 21.78 9.67
C VAL A 326 -22.38 23.14 9.97
N ASN A 327 -21.53 24.14 10.20
CA ASN A 327 -21.98 25.50 10.54
C ASN A 327 -22.97 25.53 11.72
N GLY A 328 -22.81 24.60 12.67
CA GLY A 328 -23.65 24.45 13.86
C GLY A 328 -24.89 23.57 13.71
N GLN A 329 -25.26 23.18 12.48
CA GLN A 329 -26.39 22.28 12.22
C GLN A 329 -25.93 20.83 12.22
N GLU A 330 -26.68 19.94 12.87
CA GLU A 330 -26.34 18.50 12.92
C GLU A 330 -26.53 17.88 11.53
N GLU A 331 -25.51 17.17 11.07
CA GLU A 331 -25.46 16.55 9.76
C GLU A 331 -25.12 15.06 9.87
N LYS A 332 -25.57 14.29 8.88
CA LYS A 332 -25.37 12.84 8.88
C LYS A 332 -23.92 12.49 8.54
N LEU A 333 -23.21 11.92 9.51
CA LEU A 333 -21.91 11.32 9.30
C LEU A 333 -22.06 9.94 8.65
N LEU A 334 -21.26 9.67 7.63
CA LEU A 334 -21.26 8.43 6.84
C LEU A 334 -19.97 7.64 7.06
N ARG A 335 -20.04 6.34 6.80
CA ARG A 335 -18.88 5.43 6.77
C ARG A 335 -18.29 5.43 5.36
N ALA A 336 -17.02 5.81 5.26
CA ALA A 336 -16.25 5.91 4.04
C ALA A 336 -15.13 4.88 4.02
N ASN A 337 -14.81 4.34 2.84
CA ASN A 337 -13.69 3.43 2.62
C ASN A 337 -13.60 2.36 3.72
N TYR A 338 -14.75 1.74 3.99
CA TYR A 338 -15.00 0.73 5.03
C TYR A 338 -14.93 1.19 6.49
N ASN A 339 -13.93 1.97 6.91
CA ASN A 339 -13.69 2.30 8.32
C ASN A 339 -13.60 3.80 8.64
N PHE A 340 -13.61 4.68 7.65
CA PHE A 340 -13.36 6.11 7.84
C PHE A 340 -14.65 6.92 7.86
N ARG A 341 -14.54 8.21 8.14
CA ARG A 341 -15.68 9.11 8.26
C ARG A 341 -15.82 9.94 6.99
N ALA A 342 -17.04 10.12 6.51
CA ALA A 342 -17.35 11.09 5.46
C ALA A 342 -18.53 11.97 5.83
N LEU A 343 -18.49 13.23 5.37
CA LEU A 343 -19.55 14.20 5.50
C LEU A 343 -19.79 14.86 4.16
N TYR A 344 -21.04 14.87 3.70
CA TYR A 344 -21.39 15.60 2.49
C TYR A 344 -21.29 17.11 2.75
N LEU A 345 -20.65 17.83 1.84
CA LEU A 345 -20.58 19.29 1.86
C LEU A 345 -21.02 19.87 0.50
N PRO A 346 -21.99 20.80 0.47
CA PRO A 346 -22.26 21.61 -0.71
C PRO A 346 -21.07 22.57 -0.99
N PRO A 347 -21.02 23.26 -2.14
CA PRO A 347 -20.01 24.28 -2.37
C PRO A 347 -20.10 25.44 -1.37
N GLY A 348 -18.94 25.97 -0.95
CA GLY A 348 -18.84 27.11 -0.04
C GLY A 348 -17.90 26.86 1.15
N GLU A 349 -17.83 27.84 2.07
CA GLU A 349 -17.04 27.71 3.30
C GLU A 349 -17.84 27.04 4.42
N HIS A 350 -17.25 26.03 5.04
CA HIS A 350 -17.87 25.24 6.10
C HIS A 350 -16.96 25.11 7.31
N LEU A 351 -17.52 25.37 8.50
CA LEU A 351 -16.93 24.96 9.77
C LEU A 351 -17.56 23.63 10.19
N VAL A 352 -16.77 22.56 10.13
CA VAL A 352 -17.18 21.21 10.48
C VAL A 352 -16.68 20.87 11.87
N ARG A 353 -17.58 20.42 12.75
CA ARG A 353 -17.25 19.92 14.09
C ARG A 353 -17.75 18.49 14.24
N ILE A 354 -16.85 17.55 14.48
CA ILE A 354 -17.18 16.14 14.70
C ILE A 354 -16.82 15.80 16.14
N VAL A 355 -17.79 15.30 16.91
CA VAL A 355 -17.64 15.03 18.35
C VAL A 355 -18.12 13.63 18.71
N TYR A 356 -17.39 12.94 19.57
CA TYR A 356 -17.77 11.62 20.06
C TYR A 356 -18.66 11.76 21.29
N ARG A 357 -19.87 11.20 21.24
CA ARG A 357 -20.82 11.19 22.35
C ARG A 357 -21.33 9.78 22.60
N PRO A 358 -20.57 8.95 23.34
CA PRO A 358 -20.91 7.55 23.57
C PRO A 358 -22.20 7.43 24.39
N ARG A 359 -23.23 6.81 23.79
CA ARG A 359 -24.55 6.70 24.43
C ARG A 359 -24.50 5.80 25.66
N ASP A 360 -23.74 4.70 25.59
CA ASP A 360 -23.61 3.73 26.68
C ASP A 360 -22.93 4.31 27.90
N LEU A 361 -21.93 5.18 27.72
CA LEU A 361 -21.28 5.87 28.82
C LEU A 361 -22.26 6.79 29.56
N MET A 362 -23.11 7.51 28.82
CA MET A 362 -24.13 8.39 29.40
C MET A 362 -25.17 7.59 30.21
N ILE A 363 -25.57 6.42 29.70
CA ILE A 363 -26.46 5.49 30.42
C ILE A 363 -25.76 4.99 31.70
N GLY A 364 -24.51 4.55 31.59
CA GLY A 364 -23.72 4.06 32.73
C GLY A 364 -23.57 5.11 33.83
N VAL A 365 -23.20 6.34 33.48
CA VAL A 365 -23.09 7.46 34.44
C VAL A 365 -24.43 7.72 35.13
N THR A 366 -25.54 7.69 34.38
CA THR A 366 -26.88 7.90 34.93
C THR A 366 -27.25 6.80 35.93
N VAL A 367 -27.02 5.52 35.57
CA VAL A 367 -27.30 4.38 36.45
C VAL A 367 -26.43 4.44 37.70
N SER A 368 -25.13 4.71 37.58
CA SER A 368 -24.23 4.84 38.74
C SER A 368 -24.65 5.98 39.67
N ALA A 369 -25.07 7.13 39.13
CA ALA A 369 -25.55 8.24 39.93
C ALA A 369 -26.84 7.88 40.70
N LEU A 370 -27.77 7.18 40.05
CA LEU A 370 -29.00 6.70 40.70
C LEU A 370 -28.71 5.67 41.80
N SER A 371 -27.81 4.71 41.54
CA SER A 371 -27.39 3.72 42.54
C SER A 371 -26.71 4.36 43.75
N LEU A 372 -25.83 5.34 43.52
CA LEU A 372 -25.18 6.08 44.60
C LEU A 372 -26.21 6.88 45.42
N GLY A 373 -27.16 7.55 44.75
CA GLY A 373 -28.27 8.25 45.41
C GLY A 373 -29.11 7.32 46.28
N ALA A 374 -29.46 6.14 45.76
CA ALA A 374 -30.21 5.13 46.52
C ALA A 374 -29.43 4.60 47.73
N ALA A 375 -28.13 4.35 47.59
CA ALA A 375 -27.27 3.91 48.68
C ALA A 375 -27.17 4.96 49.79
N LEU A 376 -26.97 6.24 49.43
CA LEU A 376 -26.95 7.35 50.39
C LEU A 376 -28.31 7.52 51.09
N ALA A 377 -29.42 7.41 50.36
CA ALA A 377 -30.76 7.47 50.95
C ALA A 377 -30.97 6.32 51.96
N LEU A 378 -30.54 5.11 51.64
CA LEU A 378 -30.62 3.96 52.55
C LEU A 378 -29.77 4.18 53.81
N LEU A 379 -28.53 4.67 53.67
CA LEU A 379 -27.66 4.96 54.81
C LEU A 379 -28.24 6.04 55.74
N THR A 380 -28.80 7.12 55.18
CA THR A 380 -29.46 8.16 55.98
C THR A 380 -30.70 7.63 56.71
N TYR A 381 -31.49 6.77 56.05
CA TYR A 381 -32.64 6.12 56.65
C TYR A 381 -32.26 5.19 57.81
N LEU A 382 -31.24 4.34 57.61
CA LEU A 382 -30.74 3.44 58.65
C LEU A 382 -30.15 4.22 59.85
N GLY A 383 -29.41 5.30 59.59
CA GLY A 383 -28.88 6.18 60.64
C GLY A 383 -29.98 6.89 61.43
N TRP A 384 -31.03 7.38 60.76
CA TRP A 384 -32.19 7.98 61.42
C TRP A 384 -32.94 6.98 62.30
N LYS A 385 -33.13 5.75 61.81
CA LYS A 385 -33.75 4.66 62.56
C LYS A 385 -32.94 4.31 63.82
N HIS A 386 -31.61 4.20 63.70
CA HIS A 386 -30.74 3.87 64.83
C HIS A 386 -30.75 4.97 65.91
N LYS A 387 -30.77 6.25 65.52
CA LYS A 387 -30.85 7.37 66.46
C LYS A 387 -32.19 7.40 67.23
N LYS A 388 -33.30 7.06 66.56
CA LYS A 388 -34.61 6.91 67.22
C LYS A 388 -34.66 5.76 68.21
N SER A 389 -34.06 4.62 67.88
CA SER A 389 -33.97 3.48 68.81
C SER A 389 -33.17 3.81 70.06
N ALA A 390 -32.06 4.56 69.94
CA ALA A 390 -31.23 4.97 71.08
C ALA A 390 -31.93 5.97 72.03
N GLN A 391 -32.79 6.86 71.51
CA GLN A 391 -33.55 7.80 72.35
C GLN A 391 -34.72 7.15 73.11
N GLY A 392 -35.22 6.00 72.64
CA GLY A 392 -36.29 5.26 73.32
C GLY A 392 -35.84 4.47 74.55
N GLU A 393 -34.55 4.10 74.64
CA GLU A 393 -33.99 3.39 75.79
C GLU A 393 -33.63 4.32 76.95
N THR A 394 -33.26 5.58 76.69
CA THR A 394 -32.88 6.55 77.74
C THR A 394 -34.07 7.12 78.54
N GLN A 395 -35.31 6.94 78.07
CA GLN A 395 -36.53 7.35 78.80
C GLN A 395 -37.10 6.26 79.73
N LYS A 396 -36.50 5.07 79.78
CA LYS A 396 -36.93 3.94 80.63
C LYS A 396 -36.00 3.64 81.81
N GLY A 397 -34.97 4.45 82.03
CA GLY A 397 -34.02 4.34 83.14
C GLY A 397 -34.43 5.17 84.34
#